data_AF-A0A1V6JT29-F1
#
_entry.id   AF-A0A1V6JT29-F1
#
_cell.length_a   1.000
_cell.length_b   1.000
_cell.length_c   1.000
_cell.angle_alpha   90.00
_cell.angle_beta   90.00
_cell.angle_gamma   90.00
#
_symmetry.space_group_name_H-M   'P 1'
#
loop_
_entity.id
_entity.type
_entity.pdbx_description
1 polymer ?
#
loop_
_entity_poly.entity_id
_entity_poly.type
_entity_poly.pdbx_seq_one_letter_code
_entity_poly.pdbx_strand_id
1 'polypeptide(L)'
;MEKGDARRLVAGNGTITYVDLEGGFYGIVADDGEQYLPLDLGETWLVDGMDVTFVAGVREDVAAIGQWGAPVDVIAIDKAGSATFVAENGTVTYIDLEGGFYGIIADGGRHYLPLGLEERYRVDGMRIAFAGKIARDIVTIQQWGTPVKILAVPWACSSCGGSAGIANPAAAWCLAQGHAYEIRKNPDGSEYGVCIFANGTVIDEWDYYRQSH
;
A
#
# COMPACT_ATOMS: atom_id res chain seq x y z
N MET A 1 -5.51 2.67 17.99
CA MET A 1 -6.55 1.76 17.47
C MET A 1 -7.58 2.64 16.79
N GLU A 2 -7.35 2.98 15.54
CA GLU A 2 -8.31 3.77 14.76
C GLU A 2 -8.96 2.78 13.81
N LYS A 3 -10.22 2.42 14.09
CA LYS A 3 -11.10 1.80 13.08
C LYS A 3 -11.45 2.93 12.11
N GLY A 4 -10.49 3.36 11.31
CA GLY A 4 -10.81 4.00 10.03
C GLY A 4 -11.63 2.97 9.26
N ASP A 5 -12.80 3.38 8.80
CA ASP A 5 -13.71 2.54 8.03
C ASP A 5 -12.90 1.81 6.94
N ALA A 6 -12.75 0.50 7.09
CA ALA A 6 -11.84 -0.29 6.28
C ALA A 6 -12.46 -0.44 4.90
N ARG A 7 -12.30 0.58 4.07
CA ARG A 7 -12.92 0.62 2.74
C ARG A 7 -12.34 -0.49 1.90
N ARG A 8 -13.22 -1.38 1.41
CA ARG A 8 -12.85 -2.38 0.41
C ARG A 8 -12.36 -1.64 -0.83
N LEU A 9 -11.13 -1.91 -1.23
CA LEU A 9 -10.56 -1.37 -2.47
C LEU A 9 -10.89 -2.29 -3.64
N VAL A 10 -11.13 -1.67 -4.78
CA VAL A 10 -11.32 -2.35 -6.08
C VAL A 10 -10.45 -1.67 -7.11
N ALA A 11 -9.85 -2.44 -8.01
CA ALA A 11 -9.09 -1.92 -9.14
C ALA A 11 -9.31 -2.82 -10.35
N GLY A 12 -9.38 -2.24 -11.53
CA GLY A 12 -9.65 -2.99 -12.75
C GLY A 12 -9.69 -2.11 -13.98
N ASN A 13 -10.07 -2.73 -15.09
CA ASN A 13 -10.47 -2.04 -16.31
C ASN A 13 -11.98 -2.10 -16.43
N GLY A 14 -12.53 -1.17 -17.21
CA GLY A 14 -13.94 -1.15 -17.54
C GLY A 14 -14.27 -0.05 -18.52
N THR A 15 -15.55 0.10 -18.78
CA THR A 15 -16.08 1.11 -19.70
C THR A 15 -17.01 2.06 -18.95
N ILE A 16 -16.80 3.37 -19.13
CA ILE A 16 -17.75 4.38 -18.69
C ILE A 16 -19.05 4.20 -19.49
N THR A 17 -20.15 4.00 -18.79
CA THR A 17 -21.46 3.73 -19.40
C THR A 17 -22.50 4.70 -18.88
N TYR A 18 -23.23 5.35 -19.78
CA TYR A 18 -24.43 6.10 -19.42
C TYR A 18 -25.59 5.15 -19.15
N VAL A 19 -26.21 5.30 -17.98
CA VAL A 19 -27.32 4.47 -17.51
C VAL A 19 -28.56 5.34 -17.42
N ASP A 20 -29.57 5.02 -18.23
CA ASP A 20 -30.86 5.73 -18.25
C ASP A 20 -31.82 5.18 -17.17
N LEU A 21 -31.45 5.40 -15.91
CA LEU A 21 -32.26 5.09 -14.72
C LEU A 21 -32.36 6.33 -13.82
N GLU A 22 -33.54 6.57 -13.25
CA GLU A 22 -33.79 7.62 -12.23
C GLU A 22 -33.27 9.03 -12.61
N GLY A 23 -33.31 9.39 -13.90
CA GLY A 23 -32.83 10.70 -14.39
C GLY A 23 -31.46 10.66 -15.06
N GLY A 24 -30.83 9.49 -15.14
CA GLY A 24 -29.63 9.27 -15.92
C GLY A 24 -28.35 9.54 -15.12
N PHE A 25 -27.41 8.60 -15.16
CA PHE A 25 -26.10 8.77 -14.52
C PHE A 25 -25.02 8.02 -15.29
N TYR A 26 -23.75 8.29 -14.99
CA TYR A 26 -22.63 7.54 -15.53
C TYR A 26 -22.13 6.54 -14.49
N GLY A 27 -21.94 5.30 -14.92
CA GLY A 27 -21.35 4.22 -14.14
C GLY A 27 -20.11 3.65 -14.81
N ILE A 28 -19.41 2.77 -14.10
CA ILE A 28 -18.31 1.97 -14.65
C ILE A 28 -18.79 0.53 -14.71
N VAL A 29 -18.80 -0.05 -15.91
CA VAL A 29 -18.99 -1.50 -16.09
C VAL A 29 -17.60 -2.10 -16.23
N ALA A 30 -17.16 -2.85 -15.22
CA ALA A 30 -15.85 -3.47 -15.21
C ALA A 30 -15.81 -4.69 -16.14
N ASP A 31 -14.61 -5.05 -16.61
CA ASP A 31 -14.40 -6.17 -17.54
C ASP A 31 -14.81 -7.53 -16.95
N ASP A 32 -14.85 -7.65 -15.62
CA ASP A 32 -15.34 -8.83 -14.91
C ASP A 32 -16.88 -8.88 -14.78
N GLY A 33 -17.58 -7.86 -15.28
CA GLY A 33 -19.02 -7.71 -15.25
C GLY A 33 -19.55 -7.02 -13.99
N GLU A 34 -18.70 -6.69 -13.01
CA GLU A 34 -19.12 -5.88 -11.88
C GLU A 34 -19.46 -4.46 -12.31
N GLN A 35 -20.39 -3.84 -11.60
CA GLN A 35 -20.86 -2.49 -11.86
C GLN A 35 -20.52 -1.61 -10.67
N TYR A 36 -20.02 -0.42 -10.96
CA TYR A 36 -19.65 0.57 -9.96
C TYR A 36 -20.33 1.89 -10.26
N LEU A 37 -20.87 2.51 -9.22
CA LEU A 37 -21.48 3.84 -9.26
C LEU A 37 -20.50 4.85 -8.64
N PRO A 38 -19.76 5.60 -9.45
CA PRO A 38 -18.85 6.63 -8.95
C PRO A 38 -19.62 7.80 -8.33
N LEU A 39 -19.26 8.19 -7.12
CA LEU A 39 -19.89 9.31 -6.42
C LEU A 39 -19.22 10.66 -6.74
N ASP A 40 -17.99 10.63 -7.27
CA ASP A 40 -17.11 11.78 -7.45
C ASP A 40 -16.40 11.80 -8.82
N LEU A 41 -16.98 11.16 -9.83
CA LEU A 41 -16.37 11.10 -11.16
C LEU A 41 -16.37 12.47 -11.83
N GLY A 42 -15.17 12.96 -12.16
CA GLY A 42 -15.00 14.26 -12.81
C GLY A 42 -15.61 14.32 -14.21
N GLU A 43 -16.11 15.50 -14.59
CA GLU A 43 -16.84 15.75 -15.85
C GLU A 43 -16.10 15.29 -17.12
N THR A 44 -14.76 15.33 -17.10
CA THR A 44 -13.92 14.91 -18.23
C THR A 44 -14.02 13.42 -18.56
N TRP A 45 -14.50 12.62 -17.61
CA TRP A 45 -14.67 11.18 -17.78
C TRP A 45 -16.09 10.78 -18.16
N LEU A 46 -17.05 11.73 -18.17
CA LEU A 46 -18.46 11.48 -18.50
C LEU A 46 -18.67 11.34 -20.01
N VAL A 47 -18.03 10.34 -20.59
CA VAL A 47 -18.09 10.02 -22.02
C VAL A 47 -18.50 8.55 -22.15
N ASP A 48 -19.71 8.34 -22.64
CA ASP A 48 -20.24 7.00 -22.84
C ASP A 48 -19.36 6.17 -23.80
N GLY A 49 -19.08 4.93 -23.43
CA GLY A 49 -18.20 4.03 -24.16
C GLY A 49 -16.70 4.29 -23.95
N MET A 50 -16.28 5.15 -23.01
CA MET A 50 -14.86 5.38 -22.75
C MET A 50 -14.24 4.23 -21.96
N ASP A 51 -13.24 3.57 -22.55
CA ASP A 51 -12.45 2.55 -21.86
C ASP A 51 -11.45 3.17 -20.87
N VAL A 52 -11.52 2.70 -19.63
CA VAL A 52 -10.77 3.22 -18.49
C VAL A 52 -10.10 2.10 -17.70
N THR A 53 -9.07 2.48 -16.97
CA THR A 53 -8.54 1.71 -15.84
C THR A 53 -8.69 2.55 -14.58
N PHE A 54 -9.05 1.93 -13.47
CA PHE A 54 -9.40 2.65 -12.26
C PHE A 54 -8.99 1.90 -11.00
N VAL A 55 -8.93 2.65 -9.90
CA VAL A 55 -8.93 2.14 -8.54
C VAL A 55 -9.86 3.01 -7.70
N ALA A 56 -10.68 2.37 -6.88
CA ALA A 56 -11.72 3.03 -6.10
C ALA A 56 -11.93 2.36 -4.74
N GLY A 57 -12.46 3.12 -3.80
CA GLY A 57 -12.90 2.62 -2.50
C GLY A 57 -14.41 2.45 -2.47
N VAL A 58 -14.89 1.27 -2.11
CA VAL A 58 -16.32 0.96 -2.01
C VAL A 58 -16.93 1.64 -0.79
N ARG A 59 -18.13 2.19 -1.00
CA ARG A 59 -18.94 2.88 0.00
C ARG A 59 -20.15 2.04 0.36
N GLU A 60 -19.97 1.19 1.37
CA GLU A 60 -21.03 0.28 1.86
C GLU A 60 -22.14 1.04 2.63
N ASP A 61 -21.83 2.25 3.10
CA ASP A 61 -22.75 3.15 3.79
C ASP A 61 -23.70 3.92 2.85
N VAL A 62 -23.48 3.81 1.53
CA VAL A 62 -24.24 4.52 0.51
C VAL A 62 -25.12 3.54 -0.26
N ALA A 63 -26.38 3.92 -0.47
CA ALA A 63 -27.29 3.15 -1.31
C ALA A 63 -27.06 3.48 -2.80
N ALA A 64 -27.10 2.45 -3.64
CA ALA A 64 -27.00 2.58 -5.09
C ALA A 64 -28.29 3.16 -5.72
N ILE A 65 -28.12 3.92 -6.80
CA ILE A 65 -29.23 4.46 -7.62
C ILE A 65 -29.90 3.30 -8.35
N GLY A 66 -31.22 3.14 -8.21
CA GLY A 66 -31.96 2.04 -8.85
C GLY A 66 -31.41 0.63 -8.57
N GLN A 67 -30.70 0.44 -7.45
CA GLN A 67 -29.94 -0.81 -7.14
C GLN A 67 -28.88 -1.19 -8.19
N TRP A 68 -28.38 -0.22 -8.96
CA TRP A 68 -27.37 -0.44 -9.99
C TRP A 68 -25.96 -0.11 -9.47
N GLY A 69 -25.09 -1.12 -9.51
CA GLY A 69 -23.68 -1.01 -9.15
C GLY A 69 -23.39 -0.73 -7.67
N ALA A 70 -22.15 -1.02 -7.24
CA ALA A 70 -21.68 -0.66 -5.91
C ALA A 70 -21.22 0.80 -5.89
N PRO A 71 -21.68 1.64 -4.94
CA PRO A 71 -21.18 3.01 -4.81
C PRO A 71 -19.69 3.05 -4.48
N VAL A 72 -18.94 3.93 -5.15
CA VAL A 72 -17.48 4.05 -4.96
C VAL A 72 -17.02 5.50 -4.95
N ASP A 73 -16.00 5.79 -4.14
CA ASP A 73 -15.17 7.00 -4.26
C ASP A 73 -13.97 6.65 -5.17
N VAL A 74 -13.79 7.35 -6.28
CA VAL A 74 -12.71 7.08 -7.24
C VAL A 74 -11.39 7.62 -6.69
N ILE A 75 -10.44 6.72 -6.42
CA ILE A 75 -9.11 7.09 -5.92
C ILE A 75 -8.23 7.57 -7.09
N ALA A 76 -8.25 6.83 -8.20
CA ALA A 76 -7.62 7.24 -9.44
C ALA A 76 -8.28 6.56 -10.63
N ILE A 77 -8.26 7.25 -11.76
CA ILE A 77 -8.77 6.78 -13.05
C ILE A 77 -7.86 7.29 -14.16
N ASP A 78 -7.68 6.48 -15.18
CA ASP A 78 -6.91 6.81 -16.39
C ASP A 78 -7.56 6.11 -17.59
N LYS A 79 -7.15 6.47 -18.81
CA LYS A 79 -7.57 5.72 -20.01
C LYS A 79 -7.01 4.31 -19.95
N ALA A 80 -7.79 3.33 -20.44
CA ALA A 80 -7.33 1.96 -20.53
C ALA A 80 -5.97 1.87 -21.25
N GLY A 81 -5.03 1.12 -20.67
CA GLY A 81 -3.67 0.97 -21.18
C GLY A 81 -2.67 2.09 -20.81
N SER A 82 -3.14 3.27 -20.38
CA SER A 82 -2.26 4.38 -19.97
C SER A 82 -1.69 4.21 -18.56
N ALA A 83 -2.36 3.42 -17.72
CA ALA A 83 -1.95 3.14 -16.36
C ALA A 83 -2.22 1.67 -16.00
N THR A 84 -1.68 1.27 -14.86
CA THR A 84 -2.10 0.02 -14.21
C THR A 84 -2.20 0.30 -12.73
N PHE A 85 -3.42 0.20 -12.22
CA PHE A 85 -3.68 0.32 -10.81
C PHE A 85 -3.77 -1.05 -10.16
N VAL A 86 -3.41 -1.11 -8.88
CA VAL A 86 -3.53 -2.30 -8.04
C VAL A 86 -4.25 -1.93 -6.76
N ALA A 87 -5.03 -2.87 -6.23
CA ALA A 87 -5.73 -2.77 -4.96
C ALA A 87 -5.59 -4.12 -4.26
N GLU A 88 -4.76 -4.20 -3.23
CA GLU A 88 -4.39 -5.48 -2.61
C GLU A 88 -4.22 -5.37 -1.09
N ASN A 89 -4.35 -6.51 -0.44
CA ASN A 89 -3.91 -6.71 0.94
C ASN A 89 -2.50 -7.29 0.93
N GLY A 90 -1.68 -6.87 1.89
CA GLY A 90 -0.33 -7.40 2.03
C GLY A 90 0.28 -7.16 3.40
N THR A 91 1.51 -7.61 3.52
CA THR A 91 2.36 -7.44 4.70
C THR A 91 3.54 -6.56 4.33
N VAL A 92 3.70 -5.46 5.05
CA VAL A 92 4.91 -4.62 4.99
C VAL A 92 6.04 -5.42 5.61
N THR A 93 7.11 -5.61 4.86
CA THR A 93 8.26 -6.45 5.23
C THR A 93 9.53 -5.65 5.04
N TYR A 94 10.40 -5.67 6.04
CA TYR A 94 11.76 -5.14 5.89
C TYR A 94 12.61 -6.10 5.08
N ILE A 95 13.25 -5.60 4.03
CA ILE A 95 14.10 -6.36 3.10
C ILE A 95 15.53 -5.85 3.25
N ASP A 96 16.43 -6.71 3.73
CA ASP A 96 17.85 -6.42 3.95
C ASP A 96 18.67 -6.59 2.65
N LEU A 97 18.43 -5.70 1.68
CA LEU A 97 19.22 -5.56 0.46
C LEU A 97 19.59 -4.09 0.28
N GLU A 98 20.84 -3.81 -0.13
CA GLU A 98 21.33 -2.46 -0.47
C GLU A 98 21.15 -1.39 0.63
N GLY A 99 21.35 -1.76 1.89
CA GLY A 99 21.15 -0.85 3.03
C GLY A 99 19.74 -0.88 3.61
N GLY A 100 18.88 -1.76 3.08
CA GLY A 100 17.60 -2.10 3.67
C GLY A 100 16.45 -1.19 3.23
N PHE A 101 15.30 -1.78 2.97
CA PHE A 101 14.10 -1.03 2.59
C PHE A 101 12.82 -1.78 3.00
N TYR A 102 11.71 -1.06 3.04
CA TYR A 102 10.40 -1.67 3.26
C TYR A 102 9.72 -2.02 1.94
N GLY A 103 9.44 -3.31 1.75
CA GLY A 103 8.61 -3.84 0.67
C GLY A 103 7.20 -4.21 1.14
N ILE A 104 6.28 -4.45 0.20
CA ILE A 104 4.98 -5.05 0.49
C ILE A 104 4.89 -6.40 -0.21
N ILE A 105 4.70 -7.46 0.57
CA ILE A 105 4.39 -8.79 0.06
C ILE A 105 2.87 -8.93 0.11
N ALA A 106 2.23 -8.90 -1.07
CA ALA A 106 0.79 -9.08 -1.16
C ALA A 106 0.39 -10.51 -0.78
N ASP A 107 -0.85 -10.68 -0.32
CA ASP A 107 -1.38 -11.99 0.08
C ASP A 107 -1.37 -13.00 -1.08
N GLY A 108 -1.46 -12.51 -2.32
CA GLY A 108 -1.31 -13.32 -3.54
C GLY A 108 0.14 -13.67 -3.90
N GLY A 109 1.13 -13.30 -3.08
CA GLY A 109 2.55 -13.57 -3.27
C GLY A 109 3.28 -12.59 -4.18
N ARG A 110 2.61 -11.57 -4.73
CA ARG A 110 3.27 -10.50 -5.50
C ARG A 110 4.08 -9.61 -4.58
N HIS A 111 5.27 -9.21 -5.03
CA HIS A 111 6.14 -8.29 -4.32
C HIS A 111 6.04 -6.90 -4.92
N TYR A 112 5.89 -5.90 -4.06
CA TYR A 112 5.78 -4.50 -4.45
C TYR A 112 6.85 -3.68 -3.73
N LEU A 113 7.57 -2.87 -4.49
CA LEU A 113 8.47 -1.85 -3.97
C LEU A 113 7.69 -0.53 -3.86
N PRO A 114 7.26 -0.13 -2.66
CA PRO A 114 6.37 1.00 -2.53
C PRO A 114 7.13 2.33 -2.61
N LEU A 115 6.71 3.18 -3.54
CA LEU A 115 7.18 4.55 -3.68
C LEU A 115 6.24 5.45 -2.89
N GLY A 116 6.78 6.14 -1.88
CA GLY A 116 6.00 7.04 -1.03
C GLY A 116 5.18 6.34 0.04
N LEU A 117 5.57 5.14 0.50
CA LEU A 117 4.99 4.56 1.71
C LEU A 117 5.32 5.47 2.90
N GLU A 118 4.27 5.96 3.58
CA GLU A 118 4.41 6.81 4.76
C GLU A 118 5.13 6.07 5.89
N GLU A 119 5.92 6.81 6.68
CA GLU A 119 6.75 6.25 7.77
C GLU A 119 5.93 5.45 8.79
N ARG A 120 4.70 5.89 9.09
CA ARG A 120 3.80 5.18 10.02
C ARG A 120 3.44 3.76 9.59
N TYR A 121 3.60 3.43 8.31
CA TYR A 121 3.36 2.10 7.76
C TYR A 121 4.64 1.27 7.62
N ARG A 122 5.82 1.86 7.83
CA ARG A 122 7.14 1.20 7.74
C ARG A 122 7.44 0.43 9.02
N VAL A 123 6.65 -0.60 9.21
CA VAL A 123 6.69 -1.46 10.39
C VAL A 123 6.71 -2.87 9.89
N ASP A 124 7.77 -3.59 10.24
CA ASP A 124 7.94 -4.97 9.80
C ASP A 124 6.79 -5.82 10.36
N GLY A 125 6.19 -6.63 9.48
CA GLY A 125 5.00 -7.41 9.77
C GLY A 125 3.68 -6.64 9.67
N MET A 126 3.66 -5.32 9.47
CA MET A 126 2.40 -4.58 9.43
C MET A 126 1.50 -5.05 8.29
N ARG A 127 0.25 -5.39 8.61
CA ARG A 127 -0.75 -5.72 7.58
C ARG A 127 -1.41 -4.45 7.07
N ILE A 128 -1.53 -4.32 5.77
CA ILE A 128 -2.20 -3.17 5.13
C ILE A 128 -3.10 -3.62 3.98
N ALA A 129 -4.14 -2.84 3.73
CA ALA A 129 -4.84 -2.78 2.45
C ALA A 129 -4.34 -1.53 1.74
N PHE A 130 -3.95 -1.63 0.48
CA PHE A 130 -3.39 -0.49 -0.26
C PHE A 130 -3.89 -0.42 -1.70
N ALA A 131 -3.94 0.80 -2.22
CA ALA A 131 -4.12 1.12 -3.62
C ALA A 131 -2.87 1.81 -4.15
N GLY A 132 -2.49 1.50 -5.40
CA GLY A 132 -1.31 2.10 -6.01
C GLY A 132 -1.30 2.08 -7.53
N LYS A 133 -0.45 2.91 -8.14
CA LYS A 133 -0.17 2.92 -9.59
C LYS A 133 1.19 2.29 -9.85
N ILE A 134 1.24 1.26 -10.70
CA ILE A 134 2.50 0.63 -11.11
C ILE A 134 3.35 1.65 -11.88
N ALA A 135 4.59 1.84 -11.44
CA ALA A 135 5.56 2.71 -12.10
C ALA A 135 6.43 1.87 -13.04
N ARG A 136 6.03 1.82 -14.32
CA ARG A 136 6.66 0.96 -15.35
C ARG A 136 8.02 1.48 -15.84
N ASP A 137 8.22 2.79 -15.80
CA ASP A 137 9.38 3.46 -16.43
C ASP A 137 10.44 3.90 -15.41
N ILE A 138 10.48 3.25 -14.25
CA ILE A 138 11.52 3.54 -13.25
C ILE A 138 12.43 2.34 -13.07
N VAL A 139 13.72 2.62 -13.06
CA VAL A 139 14.75 1.67 -12.67
C VAL A 139 15.02 1.92 -11.20
N THR A 140 14.89 0.86 -10.39
CA THR A 140 15.15 0.93 -8.95
C THR A 140 16.46 0.23 -8.65
N ILE A 141 17.19 0.73 -7.66
CA ILE A 141 18.47 0.16 -7.25
C ILE A 141 18.20 -1.21 -6.62
N GLN A 142 17.11 -1.33 -5.84
CA GLN A 142 16.75 -2.51 -5.06
C GLN A 142 16.56 -3.79 -5.88
N GLN A 143 16.26 -3.68 -7.19
CA GLN A 143 15.99 -4.80 -8.10
C GLN A 143 15.00 -5.85 -7.54
N TRP A 144 14.12 -5.44 -6.63
CA TRP A 144 13.17 -6.32 -5.95
C TRP A 144 11.76 -5.77 -6.06
N GLY A 145 10.81 -6.64 -6.40
CA GLY A 145 9.40 -6.30 -6.50
C GLY A 145 9.05 -5.38 -7.67
N THR A 146 7.75 -5.19 -7.87
CA THR A 146 7.22 -4.24 -8.87
C THR A 146 7.11 -2.85 -8.22
N PRO A 147 7.75 -1.80 -8.78
CA PRO A 147 7.62 -0.48 -8.21
C PRO A 147 6.20 0.06 -8.31
N VAL A 148 5.66 0.52 -7.19
CA VAL A 148 4.27 1.01 -7.10
C VAL A 148 4.22 2.31 -6.34
N LYS A 149 3.65 3.35 -6.95
CA LYS A 149 3.35 4.59 -6.24
C LYS A 149 2.11 4.38 -5.38
N ILE A 150 2.24 4.51 -4.07
CA ILE A 150 1.13 4.36 -3.14
C ILE A 150 0.17 5.56 -3.28
N LEU A 151 -1.12 5.26 -3.45
CA LEU A 151 -2.18 6.25 -3.60
C LEU A 151 -3.07 6.31 -2.36
N ALA A 152 -3.37 5.15 -1.76
CA ALA A 152 -4.16 5.07 -0.54
C ALA A 152 -3.80 3.83 0.30
N VAL A 153 -3.97 3.96 1.61
CA VAL A 153 -3.89 2.87 2.58
C VAL A 153 -5.10 2.99 3.52
N PRO A 154 -6.30 2.56 3.09
CA PRO A 154 -7.54 2.76 3.88
C PRO A 154 -7.58 1.92 5.16
N TRP A 155 -6.74 0.89 5.25
CA TRP A 155 -6.66 0.05 6.43
C TRP A 155 -5.23 -0.40 6.69
N ALA A 156 -4.83 -0.35 7.96
CA ALA A 156 -3.56 -0.85 8.45
C ALA A 156 -3.74 -1.44 9.84
N CYS A 157 -3.04 -2.53 10.11
CA CYS A 157 -3.00 -3.18 11.41
C CYS A 157 -1.57 -3.61 11.75
N SER A 158 -0.90 -2.79 12.56
CA SER A 158 0.44 -3.09 13.10
C SER A 158 0.46 -4.28 14.06
N SER A 159 -0.68 -4.64 14.65
CA SER A 159 -0.80 -5.77 15.58
C SER A 159 -1.30 -7.06 14.94
N CYS A 160 -1.65 -7.05 13.65
CA CYS A 160 -2.19 -8.22 12.94
C CYS A 160 -1.11 -9.01 12.19
N GLY A 161 0.12 -8.50 12.13
CA GLY A 161 1.29 -9.24 11.68
C GLY A 161 1.77 -10.19 12.76
N GLY A 162 2.10 -11.43 12.42
CA GLY A 162 2.55 -12.47 13.36
C GLY A 162 3.84 -12.15 14.13
N SER A 163 4.50 -11.04 13.83
CA SER A 163 5.55 -10.41 14.63
C SER A 163 5.06 -8.98 14.93
N ALA A 164 4.87 -8.68 16.22
CA ALA A 164 4.28 -7.43 16.66
C ALA A 164 4.98 -6.22 16.03
N GLY A 165 4.21 -5.35 15.36
CA GLY A 165 4.42 -3.92 15.08
C GLY A 165 5.77 -3.25 15.33
N ILE A 166 6.87 -3.86 14.93
CA ILE A 166 8.21 -3.32 15.20
C ILE A 166 8.67 -2.47 14.00
N ALA A 167 8.83 -1.16 14.23
CA ALA A 167 9.30 -0.21 13.22
C ALA A 167 10.74 -0.45 12.74
N ASN A 168 11.51 -1.25 13.47
CA ASN A 168 12.83 -1.76 13.07
C ASN A 168 13.12 -3.05 13.87
N PRO A 169 13.06 -4.25 13.24
CA PRO A 169 13.19 -5.52 13.94
C PRO A 169 14.53 -5.67 14.66
N ALA A 170 15.60 -5.11 14.09
CA ALA A 170 16.89 -5.07 14.74
C ALA A 170 16.91 -4.16 15.99
N ALA A 171 16.37 -2.94 15.90
CA ALA A 171 16.28 -2.04 17.04
C ALA A 171 15.41 -2.61 18.17
N ALA A 172 14.28 -3.23 17.84
CA ALA A 172 13.44 -3.83 18.87
C ALA A 172 14.06 -5.08 19.47
N TRP A 173 14.76 -5.89 18.67
CA TRP A 173 15.53 -7.01 19.22
C TRP A 173 16.59 -6.51 20.20
N CYS A 174 17.30 -5.45 19.83
CA CYS A 174 18.27 -4.79 20.70
C CYS A 174 17.69 -4.45 22.08
N LEU A 175 16.57 -3.73 22.07
CA LEU A 175 15.86 -3.29 23.28
C LEU A 175 15.26 -4.48 24.05
N ALA A 176 14.73 -5.47 23.35
CA ALA A 176 14.14 -6.67 23.95
C ALA A 176 15.18 -7.54 24.69
N GLN A 177 16.42 -7.55 24.20
CA GLN A 177 17.56 -8.20 24.88
C GLN A 177 18.12 -7.36 26.05
N GLY A 178 17.53 -6.18 26.33
CA GLY A 178 17.92 -5.31 27.43
C GLY A 178 19.14 -4.42 27.14
N HIS A 179 19.55 -4.30 25.88
CA HIS A 179 20.64 -3.41 25.46
C HIS A 179 20.10 -2.01 25.20
N ALA A 180 20.98 -1.01 25.29
CA ALA A 180 20.65 0.34 24.85
C ALA A 180 20.73 0.43 23.33
N TYR A 181 19.88 1.27 22.73
CA TYR A 181 19.81 1.49 21.30
C TYR A 181 20.08 2.95 20.96
N GLU A 182 20.87 3.21 19.93
CA GLU A 182 21.21 4.55 19.45
C GLU A 182 21.21 4.58 17.93
N ILE A 183 20.61 5.61 17.33
CA ILE A 183 20.74 5.90 15.90
C ILE A 183 21.94 6.81 15.70
N ARG A 184 22.85 6.40 14.82
CA ARG A 184 24.03 7.14 14.43
C ARG A 184 23.94 7.56 12.97
N LYS A 185 24.69 8.61 12.64
CA LYS A 185 24.71 9.19 11.30
C LYS A 185 26.09 9.05 10.69
N ASN A 186 26.13 8.56 9.46
CA ASN A 186 27.34 8.46 8.66
C ASN A 186 27.72 9.83 8.06
N PRO A 187 28.98 10.01 7.64
CA PRO A 187 29.44 11.24 6.98
C PRO A 187 28.68 11.59 5.69
N ASP A 188 28.09 10.59 5.03
CA ASP A 188 27.25 10.76 3.83
C ASP A 188 25.80 11.14 4.13
N GLY A 189 25.43 11.24 5.41
CA GLY A 189 24.08 11.59 5.87
C GLY A 189 23.14 10.39 6.04
N SER A 190 23.55 9.17 5.69
CA SER A 190 22.78 7.95 6.00
C SER A 190 22.76 7.68 7.51
N GLU A 191 21.68 7.08 8.02
CA GLU A 191 21.52 6.76 9.44
C GLU A 191 21.53 5.23 9.63
N TYR A 192 22.12 4.76 10.73
CA TYR A 192 22.20 3.34 11.10
C TYR A 192 22.02 3.17 12.61
N GLY A 193 21.41 2.05 13.03
CA GLY A 193 21.21 1.74 14.44
C GLY A 193 22.34 0.91 15.04
N VAL A 194 22.65 1.12 16.31
CA VAL A 194 23.60 0.28 17.06
C VAL A 194 23.04 -0.19 18.39
N CYS A 195 23.43 -1.40 18.77
CA CYS A 195 23.23 -1.97 20.10
C CYS A 195 24.43 -1.69 20.99
N ILE A 196 24.16 -1.10 22.15
CA ILE A 196 25.14 -0.78 23.19
C ILE A 196 24.90 -1.71 24.37
N PHE A 197 25.83 -2.64 24.56
CA PHE A 197 25.80 -3.63 25.60
C PHE A 197 26.27 -3.03 26.93
N ALA A 198 25.84 -3.59 28.06
CA ALA A 198 26.21 -3.10 29.39
C ALA A 198 27.74 -3.12 29.67
N ASN A 199 28.50 -3.95 28.94
CA ASN A 199 29.96 -4.00 28.99
C ASN A 199 30.65 -2.92 28.13
N GLY A 200 29.88 -2.05 27.46
CA GLY A 200 30.38 -1.01 26.56
C GLY A 200 30.66 -1.47 25.13
N THR A 201 30.44 -2.75 24.80
CA THR A 201 30.52 -3.23 23.41
C THR A 201 29.41 -2.57 22.59
N VAL A 202 29.76 -2.14 21.37
CA VAL A 202 28.82 -1.58 20.41
C VAL A 202 28.83 -2.48 19.18
N ILE A 203 27.66 -2.99 18.79
CA ILE A 203 27.47 -3.84 17.62
C ILE A 203 26.40 -3.20 16.75
N ASP A 204 26.56 -3.26 15.42
CA ASP A 204 25.49 -2.89 14.50
C ASP A 204 24.21 -3.68 14.82
N GLU A 205 23.07 -3.00 14.81
CA GLU A 205 21.80 -3.61 15.24
C GLU A 205 21.45 -4.84 14.40
N TRP A 206 21.71 -4.79 13.09
CA TRP A 206 21.38 -5.85 12.16
C TRP A 206 22.36 -7.01 12.25
N ASP A 207 23.65 -6.73 12.49
CA ASP A 207 24.63 -7.77 12.79
C ASP A 207 24.25 -8.55 14.04
N TYR A 208 23.79 -7.87 15.09
CA TYR A 208 23.34 -8.54 16.31
C TYR A 208 22.06 -9.34 16.10
N TYR A 209 21.09 -8.77 15.37
CA TYR A 209 19.83 -9.44 15.03
C TYR A 209 20.07 -10.74 14.23
N ARG A 210 20.94 -10.69 13.22
CA ARG A 210 21.30 -11.85 12.37
C ARG A 210 22.08 -12.93 13.11
N GLN A 211 22.95 -12.59 14.06
CA GLN A 211 23.63 -13.60 14.88
C GLN A 211 22.68 -14.39 15.78
N SER A 212 21.49 -13.84 16.03
CA SER A 212 20.50 -14.39 16.94
C SER A 212 19.43 -15.25 16.25
N HIS A 213 19.50 -15.41 14.92
CA HIS A 213 18.55 -16.17 14.08
C HIS A 213 19.30 -17.06 13.08
#